data_AF-A0A960APA6-F1
#
_entry.id   AF-A0A960APA6-F1
#
_cell.length_a   1.000
_cell.length_b   1.000
_cell.length_c   1.000
_cell.angle_alpha   90.00
_cell.angle_beta   90.00
_cell.angle_gamma   90.00
#
_symmetry.space_group_name_H-M   'P 1'
#
loop_
_entity.id
_entity.type
_entity.pdbx_description
1 polymer ?
#
loop_
_entity_poly.entity_id
_entity_poly.type
_entity_poly.pdbx_seq_one_letter_code
_entity_poly.pdbx_strand_id
1 'polypeptide(L)' 'MQYALGTVITAMVTPFTDEGALDTDGLARLASHLVDIGNDGLVVNGTTGEAPTTTDEEKAL' A
#
# COMPACT_ATOMS: atom_id res chain seq x y z
N MET A 1 1.78 24.45 9.00
CA MET A 1 2.11 24.22 7.58
C MET A 1 1.22 23.09 7.12
N GLN A 2 0.27 23.34 6.21
CA GLN A 2 -0.60 22.30 5.68
C GLN A 2 0.06 21.76 4.42
N TYR A 3 0.47 20.49 4.45
CA TYR A 3 1.00 19.83 3.26
C TYR A 3 -0.17 19.40 2.38
N ALA A 4 -0.12 19.77 1.10
CA ALA A 4 -1.08 19.28 0.13
C ALA A 4 -0.71 17.83 -0.23
N LEU A 5 -1.69 16.92 -0.12
CA LEU A 5 -1.52 15.50 -0.45
C LEU A 5 -1.62 15.19 -1.95
N GLY A 6 -1.77 16.23 -2.80
CA GLY A 6 -2.00 16.09 -4.23
C GLY A 6 -3.45 15.77 -4.60
N THR A 7 -3.66 15.24 -5.81
CA THR A 7 -4.97 15.00 -6.43
C THR A 7 -5.30 13.51 -6.53
N VAL A 8 -4.31 12.67 -6.82
CA VAL A 8 -4.49 11.22 -7.00
C VAL A 8 -3.78 10.49 -5.87
N ILE A 9 -4.57 9.89 -4.98
CA ILE A 9 -4.06 9.11 -3.85
C ILE A 9 -4.69 7.73 -3.91
N THR A 10 -3.91 6.71 -4.23
CA THR A 10 -4.43 5.35 -4.41
C THR A 10 -4.52 4.62 -3.07
N ALA A 11 -5.70 4.08 -2.75
CA ALA A 11 -5.85 3.05 -1.72
C ALA A 11 -5.25 1.74 -2.25
N MET A 12 -4.01 1.47 -1.86
CA MET A 12 -3.22 0.37 -2.41
C MET A 12 -3.64 -0.95 -1.75
N VAL A 13 -3.67 -2.02 -2.56
CA VAL A 13 -3.80 -3.39 -2.05
C VAL A 13 -2.52 -3.81 -1.31
N THR A 14 -2.64 -4.79 -0.42
CA THR A 14 -1.51 -5.42 0.27
C THR A 14 -1.19 -6.74 -0.43
N PRO A 15 -0.07 -6.86 -1.15
CA PRO A 15 0.25 -8.10 -1.85
C PRO A 15 0.59 -9.24 -0.88
N PHE A 16 0.05 -10.43 -1.15
CA PHE A 16 0.37 -11.67 -0.46
C PHE A 16 0.85 -12.72 -1.47
N THR A 17 1.69 -13.62 -1.00
CA THR A 17 2.07 -14.86 -1.68
C THR A 17 0.88 -15.81 -1.76
N ASP A 18 0.97 -16.84 -2.61
CA ASP A 18 -0.07 -17.88 -2.73
C ASP A 18 -0.27 -18.66 -1.41
N GLU A 19 0.77 -18.71 -0.57
CA GLU A 19 0.74 -19.28 0.77
C GLU A 19 0.14 -18.34 1.84
N GLY A 20 -0.23 -17.12 1.45
CA GLY A 20 -0.85 -16.12 2.34
C GLY A 20 0.13 -15.33 3.20
N ALA A 21 1.44 -15.51 3.01
CA ALA A 21 2.44 -14.65 3.64
C ALA A 21 2.57 -13.32 2.89
N LEU A 22 2.90 -12.23 3.58
CA LEU A 22 3.08 -10.92 2.96
C LEU A 22 4.18 -10.95 1.87
N ASP A 23 3.87 -10.42 0.69
CA ASP A 23 4.82 -10.25 -0.41
C ASP A 23 5.41 -8.84 -0.40
N THR A 24 6.49 -8.66 0.38
CA THR A 24 7.17 -7.35 0.55
C THR A 24 7.80 -6.84 -0.74
N ASP A 25 8.29 -7.74 -1.60
CA ASP A 25 8.87 -7.37 -2.89
C ASP A 25 7.78 -6.90 -3.86
N GLY A 26 6.65 -7.62 -3.90
CA GLY A 26 5.46 -7.21 -4.63
C GLY A 26 4.92 -5.86 -4.17
N LEU A 27 4.90 -5.63 -2.86
CA LEU A 27 4.49 -4.35 -2.26
C LEU A 27 5.39 -3.20 -2.72
N ALA A 28 6.72 -3.37 -2.66
CA ALA A 28 7.67 -2.36 -3.10
C ALA A 28 7.56 -2.07 -4.60
N ARG A 29 7.39 -3.10 -5.43
CA ARG A 29 7.19 -2.93 -6.88
C ARG A 29 5.90 -2.19 -7.20
N LEU A 30 4.79 -2.54 -6.54
CA LEU A 30 3.49 -1.91 -6.77
C LEU A 30 3.51 -0.44 -6.35
N ALA A 31 4.03 -0.15 -5.15
CA ALA A 31 4.17 1.22 -4.67
C ALA A 31 5.01 2.07 -5.64
N SER A 32 6.16 1.55 -6.08
CA SER A 32 7.04 2.22 -7.04
C SER A 32 6.31 2.47 -8.37
N HIS A 33 5.63 1.44 -8.91
CA HIS A 33 4.87 1.58 -10.15
C HIS A 33 3.80 2.67 -10.07
N LEU A 34 3.03 2.72 -8.97
CA LEU A 34 1.97 3.72 -8.79
C LEU A 34 2.54 5.14 -8.72
N VAL A 35 3.67 5.33 -8.03
CA VAL A 35 4.37 6.61 -7.99
C VAL A 35 4.90 6.98 -9.38
N ASP A 36 5.53 6.04 -10.09
CA ASP A 36 6.10 6.25 -11.43
C ASP A 36 5.05 6.68 -12.47
N ILE A 37 3.81 6.20 -12.35
CA ILE A 37 2.70 6.61 -13.22
C ILE A 37 1.98 7.89 -12.77
N GLY A 38 2.47 8.55 -11.72
CA GLY A 38 2.02 9.88 -11.32
C GLY A 38 0.98 9.93 -10.19
N ASN A 39 0.91 8.91 -9.33
CA ASN A 39 0.13 9.03 -8.10
C ASN A 39 0.86 9.97 -7.13
N ASP A 40 0.13 10.93 -6.57
CA ASP A 40 0.66 11.90 -5.61
C ASP A 40 0.88 11.30 -4.22
N GLY A 41 0.19 10.18 -3.93
CA GLY A 41 0.34 9.46 -2.68
C GLY A 41 -0.32 8.08 -2.69
N LEU A 42 -0.06 7.34 -1.62
CA LEU A 42 -0.58 6.01 -1.39
C LEU A 42 -1.23 5.96 -0.01
N VAL A 43 -2.43 5.39 0.08
CA VAL A 43 -3.04 4.97 1.35
C VAL A 43 -2.78 3.48 1.49
N VAL A 44 -1.92 3.14 2.45
CA VAL A 44 -1.58 1.76 2.82
C VAL A 44 -2.36 1.35 4.06
N ASN A 45 -2.51 0.04 4.29
CA ASN A 45 -3.28 -0.50 5.43
C ASN A 45 -4.70 0.09 5.53
N GLY A 46 -5.31 0.36 4.38
CA GLY A 46 -6.72 0.72 4.27
C GLY A 46 -7.62 -0.51 4.16
N THR A 47 -8.93 -0.31 3.98
CA THR A 47 -9.85 -1.42 3.68
C THR A 47 -9.47 -2.16 2.41
N THR A 48 -9.05 -1.45 1.37
CA THR A 48 -8.50 -2.03 0.12
C THR A 48 -7.20 -2.79 0.36
N GLY A 49 -6.41 -2.38 1.35
CA GLY A 49 -5.21 -3.08 1.79
C GLY A 49 -5.47 -4.15 2.85
N GLU A 50 -6.71 -4.60 3.01
CA GLU A 50 -7.06 -5.72 3.90
C GLU A 50 -6.71 -5.50 5.38
N ALA A 51 -6.76 -4.24 5.84
CA ALA A 51 -6.47 -3.89 7.24
C ALA A 51 -7.24 -4.70 8.31
N PRO A 52 -8.49 -5.15 8.11
CA PRO A 52 -9.20 -5.96 9.09
C PRO A 52 -8.69 -7.41 9.23
N THR A 53 -7.93 -7.91 8.24
CA THR A 53 -7.46 -9.29 8.18
C THR A 53 -5.95 -9.42 8.36
N THR A 54 -5.24 -8.30 8.47
CA THR A 54 -3.79 -8.24 8.73
C THR A 54 -3.47 -8.04 10.21
N THR A 55 -2.39 -8.66 10.66
CA THR A 55 -1.80 -8.53 11.99
C THR A 55 -1.08 -7.19 12.17
N ASP A 56 -0.78 -6.82 13.41
CA ASP A 56 0.00 -5.61 13.70
C ASP A 56 1.44 -5.70 13.17
N GLU A 57 2.01 -6.91 13.11
CA GLU A 57 3.34 -7.16 12.56
C GLU A 57 3.36 -6.91 11.04
N GLU A 58 2.35 -7.39 10.32
CA GLU A 58 2.21 -7.13 8.87
C GLU A 58 1.97 -5.65 8.57
N LYS A 59 1.32 -4.91 9.47
CA LYS A 59 1.05 -3.47 9.33
C LYS A 59 2.27 -2.58 9.64
N ALA A 60 3.26 -3.11 10.34
CA ALA A 60 4.42 -2.34 10.82
C ALA A 60 5.57 -2.25 9.81
N LEU A 61 5.43 -2.91 8.65
CA LEU A 61 6.37 -2.89 7.53
C LEU A 61 6.21 -1.63 6.66
#